data_AF-A0A0F9KC29-F1
#
_entry.id   AF-A0A0F9KC29-F1
#
_cell.length_a   1.000
_cell.length_b   1.000
_cell.length_c   1.000
_cell.angle_alpha   90.00
_cell.angle_beta   90.00
_cell.angle_gamma   90.00
#
_symmetry.space_group_name_H-M   'P 1'
#
loop_
_entity.id
_entity.type
_entity.pdbx_description
1 polymer ?
#
loop_
_entity_poly.entity_id
_entity_poly.type
_entity_poly.pdbx_seq_one_letter_code
_entity_poly.pdbx_strand_id
1 'polypeptide(L)'
;AIETADIALMADDIGKVPWLIGHSRRTMSIIHQNIGIALATKALFVGLTAFGMATMWGAIAADVGVSLLVVANALRLLRPKKDWLDPSEGRKAKEKAA
;
A
#
# COMPACT_ATOMS: atom_id res chain seq x y z
N ALA A 1 24.93 16.11 -7.22
CA ALA A 1 24.31 15.76 -5.92
C ALA A 1 22.80 15.54 -6.09
N ILE A 2 22.41 14.57 -6.94
CA ILE A 2 21.02 14.09 -7.12
C ILE A 2 20.87 12.66 -6.54
N GLU A 3 21.95 12.16 -5.95
CA GLU A 3 22.25 10.76 -5.66
C GLU A 3 21.76 10.31 -4.27
N THR A 4 21.03 11.18 -3.56
CA THR A 4 20.56 10.96 -2.18
C THR A 4 19.06 11.21 -2.01
N ALA A 5 18.34 11.42 -3.12
CA ALA A 5 16.89 11.56 -3.07
C ALA A 5 16.25 10.20 -3.38
N ASP A 6 15.64 9.57 -2.37
CA ASP A 6 14.80 8.36 -2.57
C ASP A 6 13.57 8.63 -3.47
N ILE A 7 13.24 9.91 -3.69
CA ILE A 7 12.15 10.36 -4.55
C ILE A 7 12.70 11.44 -5.50
N ALA A 8 13.00 11.04 -6.73
CA ALA A 8 13.33 11.97 -7.81
C ALA A 8 12.02 12.57 -8.36
N LEU A 9 11.69 13.79 -7.95
CA LEU A 9 10.62 14.57 -8.56
C LEU A 9 11.09 15.02 -9.94
N MET A 10 10.74 14.24 -10.98
CA MET A 10 11.05 14.58 -12.39
C MET A 10 10.22 15.77 -12.91
N ALA A 11 9.29 16.28 -12.10
CA ALA A 11 8.46 17.43 -12.44
C ALA A 11 8.98 18.67 -11.72
N ASP A 12 9.26 19.73 -12.49
CA ASP A 12 9.58 21.11 -12.05
C ASP A 12 8.43 21.79 -11.24
N ASP A 13 7.51 21.01 -10.68
CA ASP A 13 6.25 21.49 -10.09
C ASP A 13 6.10 20.96 -8.65
N ILE A 14 6.63 21.73 -7.70
CA ILE A 14 6.62 21.50 -6.25
C ILE A 14 5.17 21.41 -5.71
N GLY A 15 4.18 21.89 -6.47
CA GLY A 15 2.75 21.82 -6.13
C GLY A 15 2.18 20.39 -6.04
N LYS A 16 2.88 19.37 -6.54
CA LYS A 16 2.44 17.96 -6.51
C LYS A 16 2.80 17.21 -5.21
N VAL A 17 3.67 17.79 -4.38
CA VAL A 17 4.15 17.17 -3.12
C VAL A 17 3.05 16.97 -2.07
N PRO A 18 2.15 17.94 -1.80
CA PRO A 18 1.08 17.75 -0.81
C PRO A 18 0.10 16.63 -1.19
N TRP A 19 -0.19 16.48 -2.48
CA TRP A 19 -1.06 15.42 -2.98
C TRP A 19 -0.41 14.03 -2.85
N LEU A 20 0.88 13.92 -3.19
CA LEU A 20 1.67 12.68 -2.99
C LEU A 20 1.68 12.25 -1.51
N ILE A 21 1.84 13.19 -0.58
CA ILE A 21 1.81 12.91 0.86
C ILE A 21 0.42 12.40 1.28
N GLY A 22 -0.67 13.00 0.77
CA GLY A 22 -2.03 12.55 1.04
C GLY A 22 -2.29 11.11 0.56
N HIS A 23 -1.81 10.78 -0.65
CA HIS A 23 -1.92 9.44 -1.21
C HIS A 23 -1.09 8.42 -0.41
N SER A 24 0.13 8.78 -0.02
CA SER A 24 1.02 7.96 0.81
C SER A 24 0.43 7.61 2.17
N ARG A 25 -0.24 8.56 2.85
CA ARG A 25 -0.91 8.30 4.14
C ARG A 25 -2.00 7.24 4.05
N ARG A 26 -2.73 7.20 2.93
CA ARG A 26 -3.78 6.19 2.70
C ARG A 26 -3.20 4.81 2.48
N THR A 27 -2.10 4.73 1.71
CA THR A 27 -1.31 3.50 1.56
C THR A 27 -0.78 3.02 2.92
N MET A 28 -0.26 3.94 3.73
CA MET A 28 0.28 3.62 5.05
C MET A 28 -0.79 3.06 6.01
N SER A 29 -2.03 3.55 5.96
CA SER A 29 -3.13 2.96 6.75
C SER A 29 -3.43 1.52 6.37
N ILE A 30 -3.29 1.15 5.09
CA ILE A 30 -3.56 -0.21 4.62
C ILE A 30 -2.37 -1.14 4.94
N ILE A 31 -1.14 -0.62 4.90
CA ILE A 31 0.05 -1.34 5.38
C ILE A 31 -0.14 -1.72 6.86
N HIS A 32 -0.57 -0.78 7.71
CA HIS A 32 -0.85 -1.07 9.11
C HIS A 32 -1.94 -2.14 9.30
N GLN A 33 -2.99 -2.16 8.47
CA GLN A 33 -4.01 -3.22 8.50
C GLN A 33 -3.42 -4.59 8.15
N ASN A 34 -2.58 -4.68 7.12
CA ASN A 34 -1.91 -5.93 6.73
C ASN A 34 -0.97 -6.45 7.81
N ILE A 35 -0.16 -5.56 8.40
CA ILE A 35 0.72 -5.91 9.52
C ILE A 35 -0.12 -6.39 10.71
N GLY A 36 -1.24 -5.72 11.00
CA GLY A 36 -2.16 -6.12 12.06
C GLY A 36 -2.73 -7.52 11.85
N ILE A 37 -3.18 -7.85 10.64
CA ILE A 37 -3.71 -9.19 10.29
C ILE A 37 -2.62 -10.26 10.44
N ALA A 38 -1.42 -10.02 9.91
CA ALA A 38 -0.32 -10.97 9.99
C ALA A 38 0.11 -11.24 11.45
N LEU A 39 0.23 -10.19 12.27
CA LEU A 39 0.58 -10.31 13.69
C LEU A 39 -0.54 -11.00 14.49
N ALA A 40 -1.80 -10.68 14.21
CA ALA A 40 -2.94 -11.31 14.88
C ALA A 40 -2.97 -12.82 14.65
N THR A 41 -2.77 -13.28 13.40
CA THR A 41 -2.70 -14.71 13.09
C THR A 41 -1.52 -15.38 13.79
N LYS A 42 -0.35 -14.74 13.78
CA LYS A 42 0.83 -15.26 14.48
C LYS A 42 0.56 -15.43 15.98
N ALA A 43 -0.04 -14.41 16.61
CA ALA A 43 -0.39 -14.44 18.04
C ALA A 43 -1.45 -15.48 18.37
N LEU A 44 -2.48 -15.62 17.51
CA LEU A 44 -3.52 -16.65 17.64
C LEU A 44 -2.91 -18.05 17.63
N PHE A 45 -1.96 -18.31 16.72
CA PHE A 45 -1.26 -19.60 16.65
C PHE A 45 -0.40 -19.86 17.88
N VAL A 46 0.38 -18.87 18.31
CA VAL A 46 1.18 -18.99 19.54
C VAL A 46 0.29 -19.34 20.73
N GLY A 47 -0.88 -18.70 20.86
CA GLY A 47 -1.87 -19.04 21.88
C GLY A 47 -2.39 -20.47 21.75
N LEU A 48 -2.92 -20.85 20.59
CA LEU A 48 -3.47 -22.19 20.35
C LEU A 48 -2.44 -23.32 20.56
N THR A 49 -1.19 -23.12 20.13
CA THR A 49 -0.09 -24.04 20.37
C THR A 49 0.24 -24.16 21.86
N ALA A 50 0.22 -23.05 22.62
CA ALA A 50 0.44 -23.08 24.06
C ALA A 50 -0.64 -23.91 24.81
N PHE A 51 -1.87 -23.95 24.30
CA PHE A 51 -2.95 -24.80 24.83
C PHE A 51 -2.95 -26.24 24.30
N GLY A 52 -2.01 -26.62 23.43
CA GLY A 52 -1.88 -28.00 22.91
C GLY A 52 -3.00 -28.44 21.96
N MET A 53 -3.85 -27.52 21.51
CA MET A 53 -5.00 -27.80 20.63
C MET A 53 -4.68 -27.63 19.13
N ALA A 54 -3.44 -27.29 18.79
CA ALA A 54 -3.02 -27.01 17.42
C ALA A 54 -2.61 -28.28 16.68
N THR A 55 -3.35 -28.64 15.63
CA THR A 55 -2.94 -29.66 14.65
C THR A 55 -2.05 -29.02 13.59
N MET A 56 -0.92 -29.65 13.21
CA MET A 56 -0.01 -29.08 12.20
C MET A 56 -0.71 -28.76 10.87
N TRP A 57 -1.66 -29.61 10.48
CA TRP A 57 -2.38 -29.44 9.22
C TRP A 57 -3.31 -28.21 9.24
N GLY A 58 -4.05 -28.00 10.34
CA GLY A 58 -4.85 -26.79 10.54
C GLY A 58 -3.98 -25.53 10.63
N ALA A 59 -2.76 -25.68 11.17
CA ALA A 59 -1.80 -24.59 11.25
C ALA A 59 -1.35 -24.08 9.88
N ILE A 60 -0.97 -24.99 9.01
CA ILE A 60 -0.52 -24.65 7.66
C ILE A 60 -1.69 -24.06 6.86
N ALA A 61 -2.89 -24.65 6.94
CA ALA A 61 -4.06 -24.15 6.22
C ALA A 61 -4.43 -22.71 6.61
N ALA A 62 -4.38 -22.39 7.90
CA ALA A 62 -4.69 -21.06 8.40
C ALA A 62 -3.60 -20.02 8.03
N ASP A 63 -2.31 -20.38 8.13
CA ASP A 63 -1.20 -19.48 7.77
C ASP A 63 -1.19 -19.14 6.26
N VAL A 64 -1.43 -20.16 5.42
CA VAL A 64 -1.57 -19.98 3.97
C VAL A 64 -2.84 -19.18 3.63
N GLY A 65 -3.97 -19.47 4.29
CA GLY A 65 -5.21 -18.73 4.10
C GLY A 65 -5.10 -17.25 4.48
N VAL A 66 -4.39 -16.95 5.56
CA VAL A 66 -4.10 -15.57 6.00
C VAL A 66 -3.17 -14.87 5.03
N SER A 67 -2.15 -15.56 4.53
CA SER A 67 -1.26 -15.02 3.49
C SER A 67 -2.04 -14.62 2.23
N LEU A 68 -2.99 -15.45 1.80
CA LEU A 68 -3.90 -15.14 0.69
C LEU A 68 -4.78 -13.91 0.99
N LEU A 69 -5.32 -13.79 2.21
CA LEU A 69 -6.16 -12.66 2.62
C LEU A 69 -5.36 -11.35 2.62
N VAL A 70 -4.13 -11.37 3.15
CA VAL A 70 -3.21 -10.22 3.14
C VAL A 70 -2.85 -9.82 1.71
N VAL A 71 -2.54 -10.79 0.84
CA VAL A 71 -2.24 -10.53 -0.58
C VAL A 71 -3.47 -9.96 -1.30
N ALA A 72 -4.66 -10.50 -1.08
CA ALA A 72 -5.90 -9.96 -1.65
C ALA A 72 -6.15 -8.51 -1.19
N ASN A 73 -5.89 -8.20 0.09
CA ASN A 73 -5.99 -6.84 0.60
C ASN A 73 -4.90 -5.91 0.01
N ALA A 74 -3.70 -6.42 -0.27
CA ALA A 74 -2.66 -5.69 -0.98
C ALA A 74 -3.02 -5.42 -2.45
N LEU A 75 -3.66 -6.36 -3.15
CA LEU A 75 -4.13 -6.15 -4.53
C LEU A 75 -5.19 -5.05 -4.62
N ARG A 76 -5.95 -4.78 -3.54
CA ARG A 76 -6.87 -3.63 -3.46
C ARG A 76 -6.15 -2.28 -3.58
N LEU A 77 -4.89 -2.18 -3.14
CA LEU A 77 -4.06 -0.97 -3.28
C LEU A 77 -3.60 -0.73 -4.71
N LEU A 78 -3.44 -1.79 -5.50
CA LEU A 78 -2.93 -1.70 -6.86
C LEU A 78 -3.96 -1.13 -7.84
N ARG A 79 -5.22 -0.95 -7.43
CA ARG A 79 -6.21 -0.21 -8.23
C ARG A 79 -5.78 1.26 -8.30
N PRO A 80 -5.25 1.73 -9.44
CA PRO A 80 -4.86 3.13 -9.57
C PRO A 80 -6.16 3.94 -9.51
N LYS A 81 -6.31 4.76 -8.48
CA LYS A 81 -7.34 5.79 -8.54
C LYS A 81 -6.86 6.77 -9.61
N LYS A 82 -7.69 6.93 -10.65
CA LYS A 82 -7.43 7.86 -11.76
C LYS A 82 -7.78 9.27 -11.27
N ASP A 83 -7.01 9.80 -10.33
CA ASP A 83 -7.09 11.19 -9.89
C ASP A 83 -5.92 12.04 -10.41
N TRP A 84 -5.20 11.52 -11.41
CA TRP A 84 -4.25 12.29 -12.22
C TRP A 84 -5.01 13.20 -13.20
N LEU A 85 -5.57 14.29 -12.67
CA LEU A 85 -5.84 15.50 -13.46
C LEU A 85 -4.50 16.20 -13.63
N ASP A 86 -3.90 16.05 -14.81
CA ASP A 86 -2.69 16.74 -15.19
C ASP A 86 -2.92 18.26 -15.18
N PRO A 87 -2.32 19.04 -14.27
CA PRO A 87 -2.44 20.50 -14.33
C PRO A 87 -1.74 21.08 -15.57
N SER A 88 -0.89 20.30 -16.27
CA SER A 88 -0.13 20.74 -17.44
C SER A 88 -0.91 20.64 -18.76
N GLU A 89 -2.02 19.90 -18.82
CA GLU A 89 -2.90 19.88 -20.01
C GLU A 89 -3.50 21.27 -20.28
N GLY A 90 -3.81 22.04 -19.22
CA GLY A 90 -4.33 23.40 -19.36
C GLY A 90 -3.33 24.39 -19.95
N ARG A 91 -2.02 24.15 -19.80
CA ARG A 91 -0.96 24.99 -20.40
C ARG A 91 -0.77 24.67 -21.87
N LYS A 92 -0.75 23.39 -22.24
CA LYS A 92 -0.67 22.94 -23.64
C LYS A 92 -1.90 23.33 -24.46
N ALA A 93 -3.09 23.36 -23.84
CA ALA A 93 -4.32 23.83 -24.49
C ALA A 93 -4.29 25.33 -24.79
N LYS A 94 -3.68 26.15 -23.93
CA LYS A 94 -3.52 27.60 -24.16
C LYS A 94 -2.45 27.91 -25.19
N GLU A 95 -1.37 27.12 -25.23
CA GLU A 95 -0.26 27.30 -26.17
C GLU A 95 -0.59 26.81 -27.59
N LYS A 96 -1.51 25.84 -27.74
CA LYS A 96 -2.08 25.46 -29.05
C LYS A 96 -3.19 26.38 -29.56
N ALA A 97 -3.75 27.22 -28.68
CA ALA A 97 -4.83 28.15 -29.00
C ALA A 97 -4.33 29.59 -29.24
N ALA A 98 -3.02 29.82 -29.14
CA ALA A 98 -2.33 31.06 -29.46
C ALA A 98 -1.53 30.87 -30.77
#